data_AF-A0A350RGB3-F1
#
_entry.id   AF-A0A350RGB3-F1
#
_cell.length_a   1.000
_cell.length_b   1.000
_cell.length_c   1.000
_cell.angle_alpha   90.00
_cell.angle_beta   90.00
_cell.angle_gamma   90.00
#
_symmetry.space_group_name_H-M   'P 1'
#
loop_
_entity.id
_entity.type
_entity.pdbx_description
1 polymer ?
#
loop_
_entity_poly.entity_id
_entity_poly.type
_entity_poly.pdbx_seq_one_letter_code
_entity_poly.pdbx_strand_id
1 'polypeptide(L)'
;MNALRDQRPDFRSMGDHEIVDWIEDFLNGGFRELFAQHIFISFLTTVPMGIVSAVCEAIGRPTDAMKIMAGLGDVESAAPSMAMWELGRIAADSEEVNAVFQSGIEGLNSRLRDSDEPEVENFVSAFDEFLWSYGSRGPNEWEISCPTWETTPDLALAAIDRMRVSPSSAAPQDHQAELANDRQRIVAEISEMLEADPEAQGQFLAGAHGASVLMPGRERTKTNCVKFIQEARMAARELGQRMVDRGVYPEITSFAMLRFAEQHQAIDDGDGWREVIEQRQEIFDLAAAKQEPFV
;
A
#
# COMPACT_ATOMS: atom_id res chain seq x y z
N MET A 1 7.91 9.43 9.06
CA MET A 1 7.09 8.99 7.91
C MET A 1 5.62 8.74 8.31
N ASN A 2 5.24 8.90 9.59
CA ASN A 2 3.87 8.62 10.08
C ASN A 2 3.23 9.82 10.81
N ALA A 3 3.75 11.03 10.60
CA ALA A 3 3.26 12.22 11.30
C ALA A 3 1.75 12.48 11.11
N LEU A 4 1.18 12.10 9.95
CA LEU A 4 -0.27 12.16 9.73
C LEU A 4 -1.03 11.25 10.69
N ARG A 5 -0.57 10.01 10.86
CA ARG A 5 -1.16 9.04 11.79
C ARG A 5 -0.96 9.49 13.25
N ASP A 6 0.19 10.05 13.58
CA ASP A 6 0.45 10.59 14.93
C ASP A 6 -0.46 11.77 15.29
N GLN A 7 -1.00 12.45 14.28
CA GLN A 7 -1.92 13.58 14.40
C GLN A 7 -3.38 13.18 14.15
N ARG A 8 -3.67 11.88 13.98
CA ARG A 8 -5.02 11.39 13.72
C ARG A 8 -5.96 11.82 14.86
N PRO A 9 -7.08 12.49 14.56
CA PRO A 9 -8.08 12.80 15.57
C PRO A 9 -8.63 11.53 16.23
N ASP A 10 -9.02 11.63 17.50
CA ASP A 10 -9.85 10.60 18.12
C ASP A 10 -11.28 10.72 17.59
N PHE A 11 -11.54 10.08 16.45
CA PHE A 11 -12.85 10.14 15.79
C PHE A 11 -13.98 9.66 16.69
N ARG A 12 -13.72 8.79 17.68
CA ARG A 12 -14.72 8.34 18.67
C ARG A 12 -15.25 9.49 19.53
N SER A 13 -14.45 10.54 19.71
CA SER A 13 -14.84 11.73 20.47
C SER A 13 -15.59 12.78 19.64
N MET A 14 -15.60 12.65 18.31
CA MET A 14 -16.21 13.61 17.37
C MET A 14 -17.68 13.28 17.10
N GLY A 15 -18.48 14.31 16.77
CA GLY A 15 -19.85 14.13 16.29
C GLY A 15 -19.92 13.57 14.86
N ASP A 16 -21.04 12.98 14.45
CA ASP A 16 -21.13 12.32 13.14
C ASP A 16 -20.95 13.30 11.97
N HIS A 17 -21.63 14.46 12.01
CA HIS A 17 -21.43 15.50 11.01
C HIS A 17 -20.00 16.05 11.03
N GLU A 18 -19.41 16.18 12.21
CA GLU A 18 -18.03 16.64 12.37
C GLU A 18 -17.04 15.67 11.71
N ILE A 19 -17.31 14.35 11.74
CA ILE A 19 -16.51 13.36 11.02
C ILE A 19 -16.65 13.55 9.50
N VAL A 20 -17.87 13.75 8.98
CA VAL A 20 -18.10 13.97 7.54
C VAL A 20 -17.40 15.25 7.07
N ASP A 21 -17.59 16.36 7.79
CA ASP A 21 -16.94 17.64 7.52
C ASP A 21 -15.42 17.49 7.52
N TRP A 22 -14.88 16.79 8.52
CA TRP A 22 -13.44 16.55 8.61
C TRP A 22 -12.90 15.75 7.41
N ILE A 23 -13.60 14.70 6.96
CA ILE A 23 -13.17 13.91 5.79
C ILE A 23 -13.16 14.78 4.54
N GLU A 24 -14.22 15.55 4.32
CA GLU A 24 -14.37 16.42 3.16
C GLU A 24 -13.27 17.49 3.14
N ASP A 25 -13.09 18.22 4.24
CA ASP A 25 -12.08 19.26 4.37
C ASP A 25 -10.66 18.70 4.25
N PHE A 26 -10.39 17.53 4.85
CA PHE A 26 -9.09 16.88 4.78
C PHE A 26 -8.74 16.50 3.34
N LEU A 27 -9.65 15.83 2.62
CA LEU A 27 -9.42 15.45 1.23
C LEU A 27 -9.30 16.68 0.31
N ASN A 28 -10.14 17.70 0.48
CA ASN A 28 -10.09 18.93 -0.30
C ASN A 28 -8.83 19.77 0.00
N GLY A 29 -8.33 19.72 1.23
CA GLY A 29 -7.23 20.55 1.71
C GLY A 29 -5.84 20.10 1.27
N GLY A 30 -5.63 18.83 0.91
CA GLY A 30 -4.29 18.32 0.63
C GLY A 30 -4.17 17.27 -0.47
N PHE A 31 -5.21 16.48 -0.73
CA PHE A 31 -5.06 15.31 -1.60
C PHE A 31 -4.77 15.68 -3.05
N ARG A 32 -5.41 16.75 -3.56
CA ARG A 32 -5.21 17.20 -4.96
C ARG A 32 -3.76 17.54 -5.27
N GLU A 33 -3.08 18.26 -4.37
CA GLU A 33 -1.68 18.65 -4.57
C GLU A 33 -0.75 17.44 -4.49
N LEU A 34 -0.94 16.59 -3.48
CA LEU A 34 -0.17 15.35 -3.32
C LEU A 34 -0.31 14.45 -4.54
N PHE A 35 -1.53 14.27 -5.04
CA PHE A 35 -1.79 13.44 -6.21
C PHE A 35 -1.22 14.06 -7.49
N ALA A 36 -1.32 15.38 -7.66
CA ALA A 36 -0.69 16.07 -8.80
C ALA A 36 0.83 15.87 -8.82
N GLN A 37 1.50 15.93 -7.65
CA GLN A 37 2.93 15.63 -7.55
C GLN A 37 3.23 14.18 -7.89
N HIS A 38 2.42 13.23 -7.41
CA HIS A 38 2.59 11.81 -7.74
C HIS A 38 2.47 11.55 -9.25
N ILE A 39 1.48 12.16 -9.91
CA ILE A 39 1.30 12.08 -11.36
C ILE A 39 2.50 12.70 -12.08
N PHE A 40 2.94 13.89 -11.66
CA PHE A 40 4.09 14.57 -12.27
C PHE A 40 5.37 13.73 -12.20
N ILE A 41 5.71 13.17 -11.03
CA ILE A 41 6.87 12.31 -10.86
C ILE A 41 6.72 11.01 -11.67
N SER A 42 5.51 10.43 -11.71
CA SER A 42 5.23 9.23 -12.50
C SER A 42 5.38 9.47 -14.01
N PHE A 43 5.09 10.67 -14.49
CA PHE A 43 5.39 11.03 -15.88
C PHE A 43 6.89 11.23 -16.09
N LEU A 44 7.58 11.89 -15.15
CA LEU A 44 9.03 12.11 -15.27
C LEU A 44 9.83 10.81 -15.30
N THR A 45 9.38 9.73 -14.66
CA THR A 45 10.08 8.42 -14.74
C THR A 45 10.16 7.89 -16.18
N THR A 46 9.26 8.28 -17.08
CA THR A 46 9.29 7.81 -18.48
C THR A 46 10.50 8.30 -19.26
N VAL A 47 11.06 9.47 -18.93
CA VAL A 47 12.22 10.05 -19.62
C VAL A 47 13.49 9.21 -19.43
N PRO A 48 13.97 8.93 -18.20
CA PRO A 48 15.14 8.09 -18.01
C PRO A 48 14.92 6.65 -18.50
N MET A 49 13.70 6.11 -18.37
CA MET A 49 13.36 4.81 -18.93
C MET A 49 13.53 4.79 -20.45
N GLY A 50 13.01 5.81 -21.15
CA GLY A 50 13.14 5.94 -22.60
C GLY A 50 14.60 6.06 -23.05
N ILE A 51 15.42 6.82 -22.31
CA ILE A 51 16.86 6.94 -22.57
C ILE A 51 17.56 5.58 -22.44
N VAL A 52 17.37 4.89 -21.30
CA VAL A 52 18.01 3.59 -21.06
C VAL A 52 17.57 2.58 -22.11
N SER A 53 16.27 2.51 -22.43
CA SER A 53 15.75 1.61 -23.47
C SER A 53 16.34 1.89 -24.84
N ALA A 54 16.41 3.16 -25.27
CA ALA A 54 16.95 3.54 -26.57
C ALA A 54 18.44 3.19 -26.72
N VAL A 55 19.24 3.44 -25.67
CA VAL A 55 20.66 3.09 -25.67
C VAL A 55 20.86 1.58 -25.69
N CYS A 56 20.14 0.84 -24.84
CA CYS A 56 20.21 -0.62 -24.80
C CYS A 56 19.83 -1.25 -26.15
N GLU A 57 18.82 -0.70 -26.84
CA GLU A 57 18.44 -1.11 -28.20
C GLU A 57 19.59 -0.86 -29.20
N ALA A 58 20.16 0.35 -29.19
CA ALA A 58 21.20 0.76 -30.13
C ALA A 58 22.48 -0.09 -30.05
N ILE A 59 22.82 -0.58 -28.86
CA ILE A 59 23.99 -1.46 -28.64
C ILE A 59 23.68 -2.96 -28.78
N GLY A 60 22.45 -3.32 -29.16
CA GLY A 60 22.02 -4.70 -29.33
C GLY A 60 21.80 -5.48 -28.03
N ARG A 61 21.53 -4.80 -26.92
CA ARG A 61 21.23 -5.38 -25.59
C ARG A 61 19.85 -4.96 -25.04
N PRO A 62 18.75 -5.05 -25.80
CA PRO A 62 17.45 -4.47 -25.41
C PRO A 62 16.87 -5.05 -24.11
N THR A 63 17.15 -6.32 -23.82
CA THR A 63 16.70 -6.99 -22.58
C THR A 63 17.32 -6.40 -21.32
N ASP A 64 18.47 -5.73 -21.43
CA ASP A 64 19.17 -5.19 -20.27
C ASP A 64 18.56 -3.89 -19.74
N ALA A 65 17.73 -3.21 -20.52
CA ALA A 65 16.95 -2.08 -20.03
C ALA A 65 16.06 -2.49 -18.84
N MET A 66 15.38 -3.65 -18.92
CA MET A 66 14.56 -4.16 -17.81
C MET A 66 15.40 -4.49 -16.57
N LYS A 67 16.60 -5.05 -16.75
CA LYS A 67 17.51 -5.38 -15.64
C LYS A 67 18.05 -4.13 -14.96
N ILE A 68 18.32 -3.07 -15.72
CA ILE A 68 18.73 -1.77 -15.16
C ILE A 68 17.59 -1.14 -14.33
N MET A 69 16.34 -1.34 -14.74
CA MET A 69 15.17 -0.81 -14.04
C MET A 69 14.75 -1.67 -12.83
N ALA A 70 15.11 -2.95 -12.80
CA ALA A 70 14.70 -3.89 -11.77
C ALA A 70 15.17 -3.46 -10.36
N GLY A 71 14.28 -3.59 -9.37
CA GLY A 71 14.54 -3.23 -7.97
C GLY A 71 14.60 -1.74 -7.66
N LEU A 72 14.52 -0.84 -8.64
CA LEU A 72 14.61 0.61 -8.39
C LEU A 72 13.35 1.22 -7.76
N GLY A 73 12.16 0.70 -8.09
CA GLY A 73 10.92 1.10 -7.42
C GLY A 73 10.73 0.41 -6.07
N ASP A 74 11.38 -0.73 -5.86
CA ASP A 74 10.98 -1.65 -4.80
C ASP A 74 11.36 -1.19 -3.38
N VAL A 75 12.11 -0.10 -3.21
CA VAL A 75 12.61 0.29 -1.87
C VAL A 75 11.46 0.59 -0.89
N GLU A 76 10.46 1.34 -1.32
CA GLU A 76 9.28 1.64 -0.48
C GLU A 76 8.23 0.52 -0.51
N SER A 77 8.06 -0.17 -1.65
CA SER A 77 7.07 -1.25 -1.79
C SER A 77 7.54 -2.60 -1.21
N ALA A 78 8.84 -2.83 -1.10
CA ALA A 78 9.42 -4.04 -0.50
C ALA A 78 9.68 -3.91 1.00
N ALA A 79 9.80 -2.69 1.55
CA ALA A 79 9.98 -2.50 3.00
C ALA A 79 8.92 -3.24 3.85
N PRO A 80 7.61 -3.23 3.50
CA PRO A 80 6.63 -4.06 4.18
C PRO A 80 6.91 -5.56 4.07
N SER A 81 7.34 -6.05 2.90
CA SER A 81 7.65 -7.47 2.70
C SER A 81 8.87 -7.90 3.51
N MET A 82 9.88 -7.04 3.67
CA MET A 82 11.01 -7.30 4.57
C MET A 82 10.55 -7.41 6.03
N ALA A 83 9.73 -6.47 6.49
CA ALA A 83 9.20 -6.47 7.85
C ALA A 83 8.29 -7.69 8.12
N MET A 84 7.44 -8.06 7.16
CA MET A 84 6.64 -9.29 7.24
C MET A 84 7.51 -10.54 7.29
N TRP A 85 8.63 -10.57 6.56
CA TRP A 85 9.58 -11.68 6.59
C TRP A 85 10.21 -11.83 7.98
N GLU A 86 10.65 -10.72 8.57
CA GLU A 86 11.21 -10.68 9.93
C GLU A 86 10.19 -11.15 10.96
N LEU A 87 8.95 -10.66 10.91
CA LEU A 87 7.84 -11.17 11.74
C LEU A 87 7.63 -12.67 11.52
N GLY A 88 7.70 -13.14 10.28
CA GLY A 88 7.62 -14.56 9.95
C GLY A 88 8.76 -15.38 10.58
N ARG A 89 9.97 -14.83 10.70
CA ARG A 89 11.07 -15.49 11.40
C ARG A 89 10.85 -15.51 12.92
N ILE A 90 10.45 -14.39 13.52
CA ILE A 90 10.09 -14.32 14.95
C ILE A 90 9.02 -15.38 15.28
N ALA A 91 7.99 -15.48 14.45
CA ALA A 91 6.92 -16.46 14.62
C ALA A 91 7.35 -17.92 14.37
N ALA A 92 8.42 -18.17 13.60
CA ALA A 92 8.94 -19.51 13.36
C ALA A 92 9.88 -19.98 14.47
N ASP A 93 10.63 -19.05 15.08
CA ASP A 93 11.63 -19.33 16.10
C ASP A 93 11.03 -19.47 17.52
N SER A 94 9.82 -18.97 17.74
CA SER A 94 9.03 -19.15 18.98
C SER A 94 8.05 -20.33 18.86
N GLU A 95 8.10 -21.28 19.79
CA GLU A 95 7.20 -22.45 19.80
C GLU A 95 5.75 -22.02 20.07
N GLU A 96 5.57 -21.07 20.99
CA GLU A 96 4.30 -20.51 21.43
C GLU A 96 3.62 -19.74 20.29
N VAL A 97 4.34 -18.81 19.64
CA VAL A 97 3.78 -18.04 18.51
C VAL A 97 3.46 -18.98 17.34
N ASN A 98 4.37 -19.90 17.01
CA ASN A 98 4.16 -20.86 15.93
C ASN A 98 2.89 -21.71 16.15
N ALA A 99 2.63 -22.14 17.39
CA ALA A 99 1.43 -22.91 17.73
C ALA A 99 0.13 -22.12 17.45
N VAL A 100 0.11 -20.80 17.73
CA VAL A 100 -1.04 -19.94 17.42
C VAL A 100 -1.30 -19.86 15.91
N PHE A 101 -0.24 -19.73 15.11
CA PHE A 101 -0.32 -19.74 13.64
C PHE A 101 -0.77 -21.11 13.09
N GLN A 102 -0.29 -22.22 13.66
CA GLN A 102 -0.66 -23.57 13.24
C GLN A 102 -2.15 -23.88 13.44
N SER A 103 -2.82 -23.15 14.32
CA SER A 103 -4.27 -23.26 14.53
C SER A 103 -5.10 -22.65 13.39
N GLY A 104 -4.48 -22.04 12.38
CA GLY A 104 -5.12 -21.49 11.18
C GLY A 104 -5.19 -19.96 11.15
N ILE A 105 -5.55 -19.38 10.01
CA ILE A 105 -5.57 -17.91 9.83
C ILE A 105 -6.87 -17.23 10.30
N GLU A 106 -7.97 -17.96 10.35
CA GLU A 106 -9.27 -17.40 10.77
C GLU A 106 -9.22 -17.01 12.24
N GLY A 107 -9.49 -15.73 12.55
CA GLY A 107 -9.43 -15.20 13.93
C GLY A 107 -8.03 -15.17 14.54
N LEU A 108 -6.97 -15.27 13.72
CA LEU A 108 -5.58 -15.32 14.17
C LEU A 108 -5.19 -14.06 14.97
N ASN A 109 -5.54 -12.87 14.48
CA ASN A 109 -5.27 -11.63 15.21
C ASN A 109 -5.88 -11.62 16.62
N SER A 110 -7.13 -12.08 16.78
CA SER A 110 -7.78 -12.16 18.09
C SER A 110 -7.06 -13.14 19.01
N ARG A 111 -6.74 -14.35 18.53
CA ARG A 111 -6.03 -15.34 19.35
C ARG A 111 -4.64 -14.87 19.81
N LEU A 112 -3.92 -14.16 18.95
CA LEU A 112 -2.62 -13.58 19.31
C LEU A 112 -2.79 -12.53 20.42
N ARG A 113 -3.83 -11.68 20.33
CA ARG A 113 -4.08 -10.61 21.30
C ARG A 113 -4.71 -11.08 22.61
N ASP A 114 -5.39 -12.21 22.60
CA ASP A 114 -6.01 -12.83 23.78
C ASP A 114 -5.02 -13.73 24.56
N SER A 115 -3.79 -13.89 24.07
CA SER A 115 -2.77 -14.71 24.71
C SER A 115 -1.97 -13.90 25.74
N ASP A 116 -1.83 -14.46 26.95
CA ASP A 116 -0.97 -13.93 28.01
C ASP A 116 0.48 -14.50 27.96
N GLU A 117 0.84 -15.22 26.90
CA GLU A 117 2.17 -15.82 26.76
C GLU A 117 3.21 -14.73 26.39
N PRO A 118 4.32 -14.57 27.14
CA PRO A 118 5.26 -13.47 26.92
C PRO A 118 5.85 -13.39 25.50
N GLU A 119 6.10 -14.54 24.86
CA GLU A 119 6.61 -14.56 23.48
C GLU A 119 5.55 -14.09 22.47
N VAL A 120 4.27 -14.38 22.74
CA VAL A 120 3.13 -13.93 21.92
C VAL A 120 2.91 -12.43 22.12
N GLU A 121 2.99 -11.91 23.35
CA GLU A 121 2.93 -10.46 23.61
C GLU A 121 4.04 -9.69 22.88
N ASN A 122 5.27 -10.23 22.86
CA ASN A 122 6.38 -9.65 22.12
C ASN A 122 6.13 -9.64 20.61
N PHE A 123 5.59 -10.73 20.06
CA PHE A 123 5.20 -10.80 18.65
C PHE A 123 4.09 -9.78 18.33
N VAL A 124 3.06 -9.68 19.17
CA VAL A 124 1.98 -8.69 19.01
C VAL A 124 2.53 -7.27 19.03
N SER A 125 3.47 -6.97 19.92
CA SER A 125 4.12 -5.65 19.97
C SER A 125 4.88 -5.32 18.67
N ALA A 126 5.65 -6.28 18.14
CA ALA A 126 6.33 -6.12 16.85
C ALA A 126 5.34 -5.99 15.68
N PHE A 127 4.24 -6.72 15.73
CA PHE A 127 3.18 -6.63 14.73
C PHE A 127 2.43 -5.29 14.80
N ASP A 128 2.24 -4.72 15.99
CA ASP A 128 1.66 -3.39 16.16
C ASP A 128 2.57 -2.29 15.62
N GLU A 129 3.89 -2.42 15.74
CA GLU A 129 4.85 -1.51 15.08
C GLU A 129 4.78 -1.63 13.54
N PHE A 130 4.64 -2.85 13.03
CA PHE A 130 4.42 -3.11 11.61
C PHE A 130 3.12 -2.44 11.12
N LEU A 131 2.02 -2.63 11.84
CA LEU A 131 0.74 -2.00 11.53
C LEU A 131 0.84 -0.48 11.64
N TRP A 132 1.57 0.07 12.62
CA TRP A 132 1.81 1.50 12.74
C TRP A 132 2.51 2.07 11.50
N SER A 133 3.54 1.38 11.02
CA SER A 133 4.38 1.83 9.90
C SER A 133 3.75 1.62 8.53
N TYR A 134 3.09 0.48 8.34
CA TYR A 134 2.68 -0.02 7.02
C TYR A 134 1.18 -0.31 6.93
N GLY A 135 0.42 -0.14 8.00
CA GLY A 135 -1.01 -0.45 8.08
C GLY A 135 -1.90 0.21 7.04
N SER A 136 -1.45 1.33 6.44
CA SER A 136 -2.14 2.00 5.32
C SER A 136 -2.20 1.20 4.01
N ARG A 137 -1.38 0.14 3.87
CA ARG A 137 -1.27 -0.66 2.66
C ARG A 137 -2.32 -1.77 2.66
N GLY A 138 -2.74 -2.20 1.47
CA GLY A 138 -3.68 -3.29 1.30
C GLY A 138 -4.12 -3.48 -0.16
N PRO A 139 -4.96 -4.48 -0.44
CA PRO A 139 -5.59 -4.64 -1.74
C PRO A 139 -6.39 -3.37 -2.11
N ASN A 140 -6.18 -2.86 -3.33
CA ASN A 140 -6.88 -1.67 -3.85
C ASN A 140 -6.85 -0.46 -2.89
N GLU A 141 -5.70 -0.23 -2.25
CA GLU A 141 -5.46 0.80 -1.23
C GLU A 141 -5.82 2.26 -1.59
N TRP A 142 -6.06 2.56 -2.87
CA TRP A 142 -6.55 3.86 -3.34
C TRP A 142 -8.02 4.10 -3.01
N GLU A 143 -8.80 3.04 -2.85
CA GLU A 143 -10.22 3.09 -2.54
C GLU A 143 -10.45 3.06 -1.02
N ILE A 144 -11.08 4.09 -0.46
CA ILE A 144 -11.26 4.23 1.00
C ILE A 144 -12.09 3.09 1.62
N SER A 145 -13.01 2.48 0.86
CA SER A 145 -13.81 1.34 1.35
C SER A 145 -13.01 0.03 1.41
N CYS A 146 -11.95 -0.12 0.62
CA CYS A 146 -11.16 -1.35 0.59
C CYS A 146 -10.36 -1.59 1.89
N PRO A 147 -10.15 -2.86 2.27
CA PRO A 147 -9.43 -3.19 3.49
C PRO A 147 -7.93 -2.90 3.38
N THR A 148 -7.34 -2.50 4.49
CA THR A 148 -5.90 -2.39 4.68
C THR A 148 -5.43 -3.30 5.80
N TRP A 149 -4.12 -3.42 5.98
CA TRP A 149 -3.57 -4.17 7.11
C TRP A 149 -3.96 -3.55 8.46
N GLU A 150 -4.16 -2.23 8.56
CA GLU A 150 -4.67 -1.62 9.79
C GLU A 150 -6.15 -1.96 10.04
N THR A 151 -7.00 -1.93 9.01
CA THR A 151 -8.44 -2.19 9.18
C THR A 151 -8.77 -3.68 9.24
N THR A 152 -7.90 -4.53 8.68
CA THR A 152 -8.07 -5.97 8.59
C THR A 152 -6.71 -6.66 8.77
N PRO A 153 -6.19 -6.72 10.02
CA PRO A 153 -4.84 -7.23 10.31
C PRO A 153 -4.60 -8.68 9.87
N ASP A 154 -5.64 -9.51 9.81
CA ASP A 154 -5.54 -10.90 9.34
C ASP A 154 -5.01 -11.00 7.90
N LEU A 155 -5.17 -9.96 7.06
CA LEU A 155 -4.57 -9.92 5.72
C LEU A 155 -3.03 -9.90 5.78
N ALA A 156 -2.47 -9.14 6.72
CA ALA A 156 -1.02 -9.11 6.93
C ALA A 156 -0.54 -10.40 7.59
N LEU A 157 -1.27 -10.90 8.59
CA LEU A 157 -0.92 -12.14 9.29
C LEU A 157 -0.96 -13.36 8.35
N ALA A 158 -1.90 -13.40 7.39
CA ALA A 158 -1.93 -14.44 6.37
C ALA A 158 -0.68 -14.41 5.48
N ALA A 159 -0.19 -13.23 5.10
CA ALA A 159 1.06 -13.09 4.36
C ALA A 159 2.28 -13.50 5.21
N ILE A 160 2.32 -13.06 6.46
CA ILE A 160 3.36 -13.43 7.45
C ILE A 160 3.39 -14.95 7.65
N ASP A 161 2.24 -15.61 7.75
CA ASP A 161 2.14 -17.07 7.89
C ASP A 161 2.78 -17.81 6.69
N ARG A 162 2.57 -17.32 5.46
CA ARG A 162 3.24 -17.87 4.27
C ARG A 162 4.74 -17.68 4.34
N MET A 163 5.20 -16.50 4.76
CA MET A 163 6.63 -16.22 4.89
C MET A 163 7.29 -17.04 6.01
N ARG A 164 6.59 -17.26 7.13
CA ARG A 164 7.03 -18.06 8.29
C ARG A 164 7.40 -19.49 7.92
N VAL A 165 6.64 -20.13 7.03
CA VAL A 165 6.92 -21.52 6.59
C VAL A 165 7.83 -21.61 5.35
N SER A 166 8.22 -20.47 4.78
CA SER A 166 9.09 -20.43 3.60
C SER A 166 10.55 -20.74 3.96
N PRO A 167 11.33 -21.37 3.05
CA PRO A 167 12.75 -21.63 3.26
C PRO A 167 13.55 -20.32 3.29
N SER A 168 14.68 -20.28 3.99
CA SER A 168 15.52 -19.07 4.12
C SER A 168 15.94 -18.46 2.78
N SER A 169 16.08 -19.26 1.73
CA SER A 169 16.40 -18.81 0.36
C SER A 169 15.30 -17.98 -0.30
N ALA A 170 14.11 -17.91 0.30
CA ALA A 170 13.02 -17.04 -0.15
C ALA A 170 13.06 -15.64 0.50
N ALA A 171 14.12 -15.33 1.25
CA ALA A 171 14.29 -14.04 1.90
C ALA A 171 14.26 -12.91 0.85
N PRO A 172 13.33 -11.93 0.98
CA PRO A 172 13.21 -10.85 0.01
C PRO A 172 14.48 -9.98 -0.07
N GLN A 173 15.27 -9.91 1.01
CA GLN A 173 16.52 -9.15 1.09
C GLN A 173 17.56 -9.63 0.07
N ASP A 174 17.71 -10.94 -0.09
CA ASP A 174 18.71 -11.54 -0.97
C ASP A 174 18.42 -11.17 -2.43
N HIS A 175 17.15 -11.25 -2.83
CA HIS A 175 16.73 -10.89 -4.18
C HIS A 175 17.00 -9.41 -4.51
N GLN A 176 16.74 -8.50 -3.58
CA GLN A 176 17.00 -7.07 -3.80
C GLN A 176 18.49 -6.75 -3.91
N ALA A 177 19.34 -7.43 -3.13
CA ALA A 177 20.79 -7.28 -3.23
C ALA A 177 21.32 -7.78 -4.58
N GLU A 178 20.82 -8.92 -5.06
CA GLU A 178 21.15 -9.46 -6.39
C GLU A 178 20.77 -8.48 -7.51
N LEU A 179 19.53 -7.97 -7.51
CA LEU A 179 19.06 -6.99 -8.48
C LEU A 179 19.92 -5.71 -8.48
N ALA A 180 20.33 -5.24 -7.30
CA ALA A 180 21.17 -4.06 -7.17
C ALA A 180 22.57 -4.28 -7.77
N ASN A 181 23.19 -5.43 -7.49
CA ASN A 181 24.50 -5.80 -8.01
C ASN A 181 24.47 -5.97 -9.54
N ASP A 182 23.45 -6.66 -10.07
CA ASP A 182 23.29 -6.85 -11.50
C ASP A 182 23.11 -5.54 -12.25
N ARG A 183 22.29 -4.62 -11.71
CA ARG A 183 22.13 -3.29 -12.26
C ARG A 183 23.46 -2.53 -12.31
N GLN A 184 24.21 -2.49 -11.20
CA GLN A 184 25.49 -1.78 -11.16
C GLN A 184 26.49 -2.34 -12.19
N ARG A 185 26.59 -3.67 -12.28
CA ARG A 185 27.42 -4.36 -13.25
C ARG A 185 27.03 -4.02 -14.69
N ILE A 186 25.74 -4.12 -15.03
CA ILE A 186 25.24 -3.87 -16.39
C ILE A 186 25.45 -2.40 -16.78
N VAL A 187 25.20 -1.46 -15.85
CA VAL A 187 25.46 -0.03 -16.10
C VAL A 187 26.95 0.21 -16.38
N ALA A 188 27.86 -0.41 -15.62
CA ALA A 188 29.30 -0.30 -15.86
C ALA A 188 29.70 -0.88 -17.23
N GLU A 189 29.25 -2.09 -17.55
CA GLU A 189 29.52 -2.75 -18.84
C GLU A 189 29.07 -1.90 -20.03
N ILE A 190 27.85 -1.35 -19.98
CA ILE A 190 27.32 -0.52 -21.07
C ILE A 190 28.07 0.81 -21.14
N SER A 191 28.43 1.40 -20.00
CA SER A 191 29.26 2.60 -19.97
C SER A 191 30.60 2.36 -20.66
N GLU A 192 31.28 1.25 -20.38
CA GLU A 192 32.55 0.88 -21.03
C GLU A 192 32.39 0.67 -22.55
N MET A 193 31.30 0.02 -22.98
CA MET A 193 30.99 -0.16 -24.41
C MET A 193 30.83 1.18 -25.17
N LEU A 194 30.46 2.24 -24.47
CA LEU A 194 30.20 3.57 -25.03
C LEU A 194 31.40 4.53 -24.90
N GLU A 195 32.57 4.10 -24.42
CA GLU A 195 33.73 5.00 -24.22
C GLU A 195 34.18 5.75 -25.48
N ALA A 196 33.97 5.15 -26.65
CA ALA A 196 34.29 5.78 -27.94
C ALA A 196 33.28 6.86 -28.37
N ASP A 197 32.14 6.96 -27.69
CA ASP A 197 31.09 7.95 -27.90
C ASP A 197 30.71 8.63 -26.56
N PRO A 198 31.47 9.67 -26.15
CA PRO A 198 31.24 10.35 -24.88
C PRO A 198 29.85 10.96 -24.73
N GLU A 199 29.20 11.33 -25.84
CA GLU A 199 27.84 11.88 -25.82
C GLU A 199 26.82 10.79 -25.47
N ALA A 200 26.87 9.65 -26.16
CA ALA A 200 26.01 8.50 -25.86
C ALA A 200 26.28 7.93 -24.46
N GLN A 201 27.55 7.85 -24.05
CA GLN A 201 27.94 7.43 -22.69
C GLN A 201 27.34 8.35 -21.63
N GLY A 202 27.49 9.67 -21.81
CA GLY A 202 26.94 10.67 -20.89
C GLY A 202 25.40 10.60 -20.81
N GLN A 203 24.73 10.46 -21.95
CA GLN A 203 23.27 10.32 -22.00
C GLN A 203 22.80 9.05 -21.28
N PHE A 204 23.46 7.91 -21.51
CA PHE A 204 23.15 6.65 -20.84
C PHE A 204 23.28 6.76 -19.32
N LEU A 205 24.41 7.28 -18.83
CA LEU A 205 24.66 7.43 -17.40
C LEU A 205 23.66 8.40 -16.75
N ALA A 206 23.30 9.49 -17.44
CA ALA A 206 22.25 10.40 -16.98
C ALA A 206 20.88 9.71 -16.91
N GLY A 207 20.54 8.87 -17.90
CA GLY A 207 19.33 8.06 -17.90
C GLY A 207 19.30 7.06 -16.75
N ALA A 208 20.37 6.28 -16.57
CA ALA A 208 20.49 5.30 -15.49
C ALA A 208 20.42 5.96 -14.10
N HIS A 209 21.11 7.09 -13.91
CA HIS A 209 21.03 7.86 -12.68
C HIS A 209 19.63 8.43 -12.46
N GLY A 210 19.02 9.03 -13.49
CA GLY A 210 17.66 9.56 -13.44
C GLY A 210 16.63 8.49 -13.04
N ALA A 211 16.74 7.28 -13.58
CA ALA A 211 15.90 6.14 -13.20
C ALA A 211 16.11 5.78 -11.72
N SER A 212 17.36 5.75 -11.25
CA SER A 212 17.69 5.43 -9.85
C SER A 212 17.15 6.42 -8.82
N VAL A 213 16.83 7.64 -9.24
CA VAL A 213 16.28 8.69 -8.36
C VAL A 213 14.76 8.78 -8.49
N LEU A 214 14.25 8.84 -9.72
CA LEU A 214 12.84 9.10 -9.98
C LEU A 214 11.95 7.88 -9.70
N MET A 215 12.45 6.65 -9.89
CA MET A 215 11.67 5.43 -9.62
C MET A 215 11.38 5.25 -8.12
N PRO A 216 12.36 5.33 -7.20
CA PRO A 216 12.05 5.37 -5.77
C PRO A 216 11.18 6.59 -5.38
N GLY A 217 11.42 7.75 -6.01
CA GLY A 217 10.62 8.96 -5.78
C GLY A 217 9.14 8.77 -6.15
N ARG A 218 8.86 8.07 -7.24
CA ARG A 218 7.51 7.69 -7.66
C ARG A 218 6.81 6.84 -6.59
N GLU A 219 7.48 5.82 -6.07
CA GLU A 219 6.89 4.97 -5.01
C GLU A 219 6.72 5.75 -3.70
N ARG A 220 7.66 6.62 -3.33
CA ARG A 220 7.51 7.48 -2.15
C ARG A 220 6.32 8.43 -2.24
N THR A 221 6.11 9.06 -3.40
CA THR A 221 4.94 9.93 -3.60
C THR A 221 3.63 9.15 -3.56
N LYS A 222 3.61 7.91 -4.07
CA LYS A 222 2.48 6.98 -3.90
C LYS A 222 2.25 6.67 -2.42
N THR A 223 3.28 6.29 -1.66
CA THR A 223 3.19 6.00 -0.23
C THR A 223 2.57 7.17 0.53
N ASN A 224 2.97 8.41 0.23
CA ASN A 224 2.37 9.60 0.84
C ASN A 224 0.87 9.72 0.53
N CYS A 225 0.46 9.49 -0.72
CA CYS A 225 -0.96 9.51 -1.10
C CYS A 225 -1.76 8.43 -0.36
N VAL A 226 -1.25 7.20 -0.29
CA VAL A 226 -1.91 6.08 0.38
C VAL A 226 -2.03 6.33 1.89
N LYS A 227 -0.98 6.87 2.53
CA LYS A 227 -1.04 7.28 3.94
C LYS A 227 -2.04 8.40 4.18
N PHE A 228 -2.18 9.33 3.25
CA PHE A 228 -3.22 10.37 3.32
C PHE A 228 -4.62 9.76 3.24
N ILE A 229 -4.89 8.92 2.24
CA ILE A 229 -6.17 8.23 2.06
C ILE A 229 -6.53 7.39 3.29
N GLN A 230 -5.53 6.75 3.93
CA GLN A 230 -5.74 5.95 5.13
C GLN A 230 -6.40 6.75 6.26
N GLU A 231 -6.02 8.01 6.47
CA GLU A 231 -6.60 8.80 7.56
C GLU A 231 -8.08 9.13 7.31
N ALA A 232 -8.44 9.44 6.06
CA ALA A 232 -9.84 9.56 5.62
C ALA A 232 -10.59 8.22 5.77
N ARG A 233 -9.96 7.09 5.44
CA ARG A 233 -10.52 5.74 5.62
C ARG A 233 -10.84 5.46 7.09
N MET A 234 -9.95 5.81 8.02
CA MET A 234 -10.18 5.57 9.45
C MET A 234 -11.36 6.38 10.00
N ALA A 235 -11.49 7.65 9.59
CA ALA A 235 -12.65 8.48 9.91
C ALA A 235 -13.95 7.91 9.33
N ALA A 236 -13.93 7.54 8.04
CA ALA A 236 -15.10 7.01 7.36
C ALA A 236 -15.59 5.68 7.97
N ARG A 237 -14.67 4.82 8.41
CA ARG A 237 -15.02 3.56 9.10
C ARG A 237 -15.60 3.77 10.48
N GLU A 238 -15.14 4.77 11.23
CA GLU A 238 -15.76 5.15 12.50
C GLU A 238 -17.22 5.58 12.28
N LEU A 239 -17.48 6.47 11.32
CA LEU A 239 -18.84 6.85 10.93
C LEU A 239 -19.66 5.64 10.46
N GLY A 240 -19.05 4.80 9.62
CA GLY A 240 -19.65 3.59 9.08
C GLY A 240 -20.12 2.64 10.17
N GLN A 241 -19.31 2.41 11.21
CA GLN A 241 -19.70 1.59 12.36
C GLN A 241 -20.93 2.16 13.06
N ARG A 242 -20.97 3.47 13.31
CA ARG A 242 -22.11 4.12 13.96
C ARG A 242 -23.40 3.99 13.15
N MET A 243 -23.31 4.10 11.82
CA MET A 243 -24.46 3.96 10.94
C MET A 243 -24.95 2.51 10.84
N VAL A 244 -24.05 1.53 10.93
CA VAL A 244 -24.43 0.11 11.07
C VAL A 244 -25.15 -0.12 12.39
N ASP A 245 -24.64 0.41 13.50
CA ASP A 245 -25.25 0.27 14.83
C ASP A 245 -26.66 0.87 14.88
N ARG A 246 -26.93 1.91 14.07
CA ARG A 246 -28.26 2.53 13.90
C ARG A 246 -29.15 1.83 12.88
N GLY A 247 -28.64 0.84 12.15
CA GLY A 247 -29.36 0.14 11.09
C GLY A 247 -29.50 0.92 9.77
N VAL A 248 -28.85 2.08 9.64
CA VAL A 248 -28.88 2.91 8.42
C VAL A 248 -28.00 2.30 7.34
N TYR A 249 -26.81 1.82 7.70
CA TYR A 249 -25.89 1.17 6.77
C TYR A 249 -25.99 -0.36 6.87
N PRO A 250 -26.00 -1.09 5.74
CA PRO A 250 -25.88 -2.54 5.75
C PRO A 250 -24.47 -3.01 6.17
N GLU A 251 -23.42 -2.26 5.83
CA GLU A 251 -22.03 -2.58 6.17
C GLU A 251 -21.23 -1.33 6.57
N ILE A 252 -20.12 -1.50 7.29
CA ILE A 252 -19.26 -0.38 7.72
C ILE A 252 -18.80 0.44 6.50
N THR A 253 -18.56 -0.20 5.37
CA THR A 253 -18.04 0.41 4.14
C THR A 253 -19.10 1.08 3.27
N SER A 254 -20.38 1.04 3.67
CA SER A 254 -21.47 1.64 2.91
C SER A 254 -21.35 3.16 2.74
N PHE A 255 -20.51 3.85 3.53
CA PHE A 255 -20.17 5.26 3.29
C PHE A 255 -19.68 5.54 1.87
N ALA A 256 -19.04 4.57 1.20
CA ALA A 256 -18.53 4.74 -0.17
C ALA A 256 -19.64 4.74 -1.23
N MET A 257 -20.88 4.41 -0.86
CA MET A 257 -22.04 4.52 -1.73
C MET A 257 -22.72 5.88 -1.65
N LEU A 258 -22.27 6.79 -0.76
CA LEU A 258 -22.88 8.09 -0.51
C LEU A 258 -21.91 9.25 -0.72
N ARG A 259 -22.39 10.34 -1.31
CA ARG A 259 -21.68 11.63 -1.35
C ARG A 259 -21.68 12.28 0.05
N PHE A 260 -20.76 13.21 0.33
CA PHE A 260 -20.71 13.90 1.63
C PHE A 260 -22.07 14.50 2.04
N ALA A 261 -22.73 15.26 1.16
CA ALA A 261 -24.06 15.81 1.43
C ALA A 261 -25.13 14.74 1.72
N GLU A 262 -25.03 13.55 1.10
CA GLU A 262 -25.94 12.43 1.36
C GLU A 262 -25.62 11.76 2.70
N GLN A 263 -24.36 11.73 3.12
CA GLN A 263 -23.98 11.26 4.47
C GLN A 263 -24.56 12.17 5.55
N HIS A 264 -24.54 13.51 5.37
CA HIS A 264 -25.25 14.42 6.30
C HIS A 264 -26.75 14.13 6.36
N GLN A 265 -27.39 13.93 5.21
CA GLN A 265 -28.82 13.61 5.16
C GLN A 265 -29.14 12.29 5.85
N ALA A 266 -28.29 11.26 5.69
CA ALA A 266 -28.46 9.97 6.35
C ALA A 266 -28.23 10.03 7.88
N ILE A 267 -27.41 10.97 8.35
CA ILE A 267 -27.23 11.26 9.79
C ILE A 267 -28.49 11.94 10.36
N ASP A 268 -29.07 12.90 9.63
CA ASP A 268 -30.24 13.66 10.05
C ASP A 268 -31.52 12.79 10.07
N ASP A 269 -31.71 11.99 9.02
CA ASP A 269 -32.84 11.08 8.84
C ASP A 269 -32.39 9.83 8.07
N GLY A 270 -32.32 8.70 8.78
CA GLY A 270 -31.86 7.43 8.22
C GLY A 270 -32.88 6.70 7.34
N ASP A 271 -34.14 7.15 7.31
CA ASP A 271 -35.22 6.45 6.61
C ASP A 271 -34.95 6.37 5.09
N GLY A 272 -34.99 5.15 4.54
CA GLY A 272 -34.85 4.88 3.11
C GLY A 272 -33.41 4.85 2.57
N TRP A 273 -32.40 5.23 3.37
CA TRP A 273 -31.01 5.23 2.91
C TRP A 273 -30.45 3.83 2.71
N ARG A 274 -30.90 2.85 3.49
CA ARG A 274 -30.47 1.46 3.37
C ARG A 274 -30.77 0.91 1.97
N GLU A 275 -31.99 1.13 1.49
CA GLU A 275 -32.44 0.69 0.16
C GLU A 275 -31.67 1.40 -0.95
N VAL A 276 -31.38 2.71 -0.79
CA VAL A 276 -30.55 3.47 -1.74
C VAL A 276 -29.13 2.91 -1.82
N ILE A 277 -28.53 2.59 -0.67
CA ILE A 277 -27.18 2.01 -0.59
C ILE A 277 -27.17 0.63 -1.25
N GLU A 278 -28.11 -0.25 -0.91
CA GLU A 278 -28.21 -1.59 -1.49
C GLU A 278 -28.38 -1.54 -3.01
N GLN A 279 -29.23 -0.64 -3.53
CA GLN A 279 -29.38 -0.44 -4.96
C GLN A 279 -28.07 0.03 -5.64
N ARG A 280 -27.32 0.93 -4.99
CA ARG A 280 -26.02 1.40 -5.53
C ARG A 280 -24.98 0.29 -5.49
N GLN A 281 -24.98 -0.53 -4.44
CA GLN A 281 -24.09 -1.68 -4.32
C GLN A 281 -24.36 -2.71 -5.42
N GLU A 282 -25.63 -3.01 -5.74
CA GLU A 282 -25.98 -3.91 -6.86
C GLU A 282 -25.40 -3.42 -8.20
N ILE A 283 -25.46 -2.11 -8.45
CA ILE A 283 -24.87 -1.50 -9.65
C ILE A 283 -23.36 -1.63 -9.64
N PHE A 284 -22.73 -1.36 -8.48
CA PHE A 284 -21.28 -1.48 -8.31
C PHE A 284 -20.81 -2.92 -8.57
N ASP A 285 -21.47 -3.91 -7.99
CA ASP A 285 -21.14 -5.33 -8.16
C ASP A 285 -21.33 -5.79 -9.60
N LEU A 286 -22.41 -5.34 -10.26
CA LEU A 286 -22.64 -5.62 -11.67
C LEU A 286 -21.52 -5.07 -12.56
N ALA A 287 -21.01 -3.87 -12.25
CA ALA A 287 -19.89 -3.27 -12.96
C ALA A 287 -18.57 -4.00 -12.67
N ALA A 288 -18.31 -4.34 -11.41
CA ALA A 288 -17.11 -5.06 -10.98
C ALA A 288 -17.02 -6.47 -11.58
N ALA A 289 -18.15 -7.13 -11.85
CA ALA A 289 -18.21 -8.45 -12.48
C ALA A 289 -17.92 -8.43 -13.99
N LYS A 290 -17.81 -7.25 -14.62
CA LYS A 290 -17.45 -7.17 -16.04
C LYS A 290 -15.96 -7.45 -16.21
N GLN A 291 -15.64 -8.41 -17.08
CA GLN A 291 -14.31 -8.58 -17.63
C GLN A 291 -14.23 -7.95 -19.02
N GLU A 292 -13.01 -7.58 -19.40
CA GLU A 292 -12.63 -7.00 -20.70
C GLU A 292 -13.26 -7.69 -21.94
N PRO A 293 -13.42 -6.97 -23.07
CA PRO A 293 -12.72 -5.73 -23.41
C PRO A 293 -13.46 -4.48 -22.96
N PHE A 294 -12.84 -3.72 -22.06
CA PHE A 294 -13.11 -2.29 -21.93
C PHE A 294 -12.49 -1.64 -23.16
N VAL A 295 -13.33 -1.22 -24.11
CA VAL A 295 -12.90 -0.49 -25.30
C VAL A 295 -12.55 0.94 -24.93
#